data_AF-A0A8S3I3Z4-F1
#
_entry.id   AF-A0A8S3I3Z4-F1
#
_cell.length_a   1.000
_cell.length_b   1.000
_cell.length_c   1.000
_cell.angle_alpha   90.00
_cell.angle_beta   90.00
_cell.angle_gamma   90.00
#
_symmetry.space_group_name_H-M   'P 1'
#
loop_
_entity.id
_entity.type
_entity.pdbx_description
1 polymer ?
#
loop_
_entity_poly.entity_id
_entity_poly.type
_entity_poly.pdbx_seq_one_letter_code
_entity_poly.pdbx_strand_id
1 'polypeptide(L)'
;ETDWRIGVIRFRGAYFLHVFHTETELNIEFGQTPIEQRMCYWGHKFEDYLCSETPPLFPCPKKLFSLVNLATLGVHTLLYGSEIDACTQDSILIDENNPAATKNSHNGTDSSIQHKKKRKFVEIKVIYAKNMLDLHTSTARKYGKWWSQCFLTGIEQILLGFRDDYGVVRQIQPLLIKDIET
;
A
#
# COMPACT_ATOMS: atom_id res chain seq x y z
N GLU A 1 -6.49 -2.21 24.62
CA GLU A 1 -7.26 -2.82 23.52
C GLU A 1 -7.91 -1.68 22.77
N THR A 2 -7.81 -1.64 21.44
CA THR A 2 -8.47 -0.59 20.64
C THR A 2 -9.84 -1.11 20.23
N ASP A 3 -10.89 -0.43 20.68
CA ASP A 3 -12.26 -0.74 20.28
C ASP A 3 -12.54 -0.26 18.84
N TRP A 4 -13.57 -0.79 18.20
CA TRP A 4 -13.99 -0.41 16.85
C TRP A 4 -15.52 -0.40 16.74
N ARG A 5 -16.06 0.50 15.90
CA ARG A 5 -17.51 0.58 15.65
C ARG A 5 -17.80 0.58 14.17
N ILE A 6 -18.69 -0.32 13.75
CA ILE A 6 -19.14 -0.42 12.35
C ILE A 6 -20.66 -0.32 12.31
N GLY A 7 -21.16 0.69 11.60
CA GLY A 7 -22.57 0.77 11.22
C GLY A 7 -22.85 -0.11 10.02
N VAL A 8 -23.99 -0.80 10.05
CA VAL A 8 -24.44 -1.63 8.94
C VAL A 8 -25.80 -1.14 8.47
N ILE A 9 -25.88 -0.74 7.21
CA ILE A 9 -27.14 -0.33 6.56
C ILE A 9 -27.45 -1.31 5.44
N ARG A 10 -28.64 -1.88 5.45
CA ARG A 10 -29.13 -2.68 4.34
C ARG A 10 -29.94 -1.81 3.39
N PHE A 11 -29.52 -1.70 2.14
CA PHE A 11 -30.23 -0.95 1.11
C PHE A 11 -30.26 -1.72 -0.20
N ARG A 12 -31.46 -1.93 -0.75
CA ARG A 12 -31.69 -2.67 -2.01
C ARG A 12 -30.98 -4.03 -2.09
N GLY A 13 -30.95 -4.76 -0.97
CA GLY A 13 -30.33 -6.09 -0.89
C GLY A 13 -28.83 -6.10 -0.63
N ALA A 14 -28.14 -4.96 -0.73
CA ALA A 14 -26.73 -4.83 -0.36
C ALA A 14 -26.58 -4.36 1.10
N TYR A 15 -25.51 -4.82 1.75
CA TYR A 15 -25.10 -4.36 3.08
C TYR A 15 -23.94 -3.39 2.93
N PHE A 16 -24.13 -2.17 3.41
CA PHE A 16 -23.12 -1.12 3.46
C PHE A 16 -22.53 -1.08 4.86
N LEU A 17 -21.21 -1.21 4.95
CA LEU A 17 -20.46 -1.11 6.20
C LEU A 17 -19.82 0.27 6.26
N HIS A 18 -20.03 1.00 7.34
CA HIS A 18 -19.43 2.30 7.59
C HIS A 18 -18.69 2.29 8.93
N VAL A 19 -17.39 2.57 8.90
CA VAL A 19 -16.55 2.64 10.11
C VAL A 19 -16.80 3.97 10.80
N PHE A 20 -17.09 3.93 12.10
CA PHE A 20 -17.21 5.11 12.94
C PHE A 20 -16.01 5.25 13.85
N HIS A 21 -15.52 6.49 14.00
CA HIS A 21 -14.53 6.81 15.01
C HIS A 21 -15.10 6.56 16.42
N THR A 22 -14.29 5.91 17.25
CA THR A 22 -14.57 5.75 18.67
C THR A 22 -14.04 6.96 19.46
N GLU A 23 -14.61 7.21 20.64
CA GLU A 23 -14.08 8.24 21.54
C GLU A 23 -12.62 7.98 21.92
N THR A 24 -12.23 6.71 22.07
CA THR A 24 -10.84 6.31 22.35
C THR A 24 -9.90 6.70 21.21
N GLU A 25 -10.27 6.43 19.95
CA GLU A 25 -9.47 6.82 18.78
C GLU A 25 -9.34 8.33 18.66
N LEU A 26 -10.45 9.07 18.82
CA LEU A 26 -10.43 10.53 18.78
C LEU A 26 -9.53 11.12 19.88
N ASN A 27 -9.62 10.59 21.10
CA ASN A 27 -8.76 11.05 22.20
C ASN A 27 -7.28 10.75 21.93
N ILE A 28 -6.95 9.64 21.27
CA ILE A 28 -5.58 9.32 20.85
C ILE A 28 -5.12 10.28 19.77
N GLU A 29 -5.97 10.56 18.76
CA GLU A 29 -5.66 11.45 17.65
C GLU A 29 -5.45 12.90 18.11
N PHE A 30 -6.38 13.44 18.91
CA PHE A 30 -6.25 14.79 19.47
C PHE A 30 -5.15 14.88 20.54
N GLY A 31 -4.84 13.77 21.22
CA GLY A 31 -3.81 13.67 22.24
C GLY A 31 -2.41 13.38 21.70
N GLN A 32 -2.20 13.32 20.38
CA GLN A 32 -0.91 12.98 19.80
C GLN A 32 0.18 13.96 20.23
N THR A 33 1.25 13.41 20.78
CA THR A 33 2.46 14.16 21.10
C THR A 33 3.16 14.67 19.84
N PRO A 34 3.98 15.73 19.93
CA PRO A 34 4.73 16.24 18.77
C PRO A 34 5.64 15.20 18.11
N ILE A 35 6.12 14.21 18.87
CA ILE A 35 6.95 13.13 18.31
C ILE A 35 6.09 12.13 17.54
N GLU A 36 4.90 11.77 18.01
CA GLU A 36 3.98 10.88 17.30
C GLU A 36 3.53 11.48 15.97
N GLN A 37 3.15 12.76 15.96
CA GLN A 37 2.83 13.49 14.72
C GLN A 37 4.00 13.48 13.74
N ARG A 38 5.23 13.63 14.25
CA ARG A 38 6.44 13.56 13.44
C ARG A 38 6.69 12.15 12.88
N MET A 39 6.38 11.11 13.65
CA MET A 39 6.47 9.73 13.16
C MET A 39 5.47 9.46 12.03
N CYS A 40 4.25 9.98 12.11
CA CYS A 40 3.28 9.93 11.00
C CYS A 40 3.81 10.68 9.77
N TYR A 41 4.32 11.90 9.96
CA TYR A 41 4.92 12.68 8.87
C TYR A 41 6.08 11.96 8.19
N TRP A 42 6.96 11.28 8.93
CA TRP A 42 8.07 10.52 8.34
C TRP A 42 7.59 9.39 7.43
N GLY A 43 6.46 8.76 7.74
CA GLY A 43 5.81 7.76 6.87
C GLY A 43 5.43 8.37 5.53
N HIS A 44 4.59 9.42 5.57
CA HIS A 44 4.15 10.12 4.35
C HIS A 44 5.32 10.72 3.56
N LYS A 45 6.32 11.28 4.24
CA LYS A 45 7.48 11.85 3.56
C LYS A 45 8.34 10.80 2.89
N PHE A 46 8.41 9.59 3.46
CA PHE A 46 9.11 8.48 2.83
C PHE A 46 8.38 7.97 1.57
N GLU A 47 7.04 7.96 1.58
CA GLU A 47 6.24 7.68 0.37
C GLU A 47 6.57 8.69 -0.74
N ASP A 48 6.63 9.99 -0.43
CA ASP A 48 7.04 11.02 -1.41
C ASP A 48 8.41 10.72 -2.03
N TYR A 49 9.38 10.26 -1.23
CA TYR A 49 10.73 9.94 -1.69
C TYR A 49 10.79 8.71 -2.59
N LEU A 50 9.85 7.77 -2.44
CA LEU A 50 9.79 6.53 -3.20
C LEU A 50 8.91 6.60 -4.45
N CYS A 51 8.00 7.56 -4.51
CA CYS A 51 7.00 7.66 -5.56
C CYS A 51 7.31 8.80 -6.54
N SER A 52 6.98 8.57 -7.82
CA SER A 52 7.04 9.57 -8.88
C SER A 52 5.87 9.37 -9.83
N GLU A 53 5.31 10.48 -10.35
CA GLU A 53 4.25 10.45 -11.37
C GLU A 53 4.79 9.96 -12.72
N THR A 54 6.06 10.27 -13.01
CA THR A 54 6.74 9.89 -14.24
C THR A 54 8.14 9.38 -13.89
N PRO A 55 8.36 8.06 -13.87
CA PRO A 55 9.71 7.51 -13.84
C PRO A 55 10.51 8.13 -15.00
N PRO A 56 11.73 8.67 -14.81
CA PRO A 56 12.65 8.53 -13.68
C PRO A 56 12.84 9.83 -12.85
N LEU A 57 11.90 10.77 -12.89
CA LEU A 57 12.13 12.11 -12.35
C LEU A 57 11.65 12.26 -10.90
N PHE A 58 12.30 13.20 -10.22
CA PHE A 58 12.27 13.60 -8.81
C PHE A 58 11.07 13.16 -7.95
N PRO A 59 11.30 12.92 -6.64
CA PRO A 59 10.24 12.72 -5.65
C PRO A 59 9.08 13.71 -5.83
N CYS A 60 7.87 13.21 -6.02
CA CYS A 60 6.67 14.03 -6.14
C CYS A 60 5.76 13.71 -4.95
N PRO A 61 5.06 14.71 -4.36
CA PRO A 61 4.05 14.45 -3.35
C PRO A 61 3.07 13.36 -3.83
N LYS A 62 2.87 12.32 -3.01
CA LYS A 62 1.96 11.22 -3.36
C LYS A 62 0.54 11.76 -3.57
N LYS A 63 -0.05 11.48 -4.73
CA LYS A 63 -1.49 11.63 -4.95
C LYS A 63 -2.20 10.37 -4.44
N LEU A 64 -3.33 10.53 -3.75
CA LEU A 64 -4.13 9.41 -3.29
C LEU A 64 -4.64 8.61 -4.51
N PHE A 65 -4.41 7.29 -4.47
CA PHE A 65 -4.94 6.34 -5.44
C PHE A 65 -5.65 5.23 -4.68
N SER A 66 -6.87 4.89 -5.10
CA SER A 66 -7.65 3.81 -4.51
C SER A 66 -8.04 2.76 -5.54
N LEU A 67 -7.85 1.50 -5.19
CA LEU A 67 -8.33 0.36 -5.95
C LEU A 67 -9.72 -0.04 -5.47
N VAL A 68 -10.66 -0.22 -6.40
CA VAL A 68 -11.96 -0.82 -6.09
C VAL A 68 -11.85 -2.32 -6.31
N ASN A 69 -11.94 -3.08 -5.22
CA ASN A 69 -11.82 -4.53 -5.21
C ASN A 69 -13.19 -5.19 -5.22
N LEU A 70 -13.34 -6.21 -6.05
CA LEU A 70 -14.45 -7.16 -6.01
C LEU A 70 -13.90 -8.52 -5.60
N ALA A 71 -14.34 -9.04 -4.47
CA ALA A 71 -13.87 -10.31 -3.92
C ALA A 71 -15.04 -11.17 -3.41
N THR A 72 -14.75 -12.44 -3.15
CA THR A 72 -15.68 -13.37 -2.51
C THR A 72 -15.05 -13.93 -1.25
N LEU A 73 -15.77 -13.83 -0.13
CA LEU A 73 -15.38 -14.41 1.15
C LEU A 73 -16.47 -15.40 1.58
N GLY A 74 -16.17 -16.69 1.45
CA GLY A 74 -17.16 -17.75 1.62
C GLY A 74 -18.31 -17.58 0.62
N VAL A 75 -19.50 -17.31 1.13
CA VAL A 75 -20.71 -17.08 0.31
C VAL A 75 -21.00 -15.58 0.06
N HIS A 76 -20.19 -14.68 0.62
CA HIS A 76 -20.42 -13.25 0.56
C HIS A 76 -19.59 -12.62 -0.56
N THR A 77 -20.24 -11.76 -1.36
CA THR A 77 -19.54 -10.89 -2.31
C THR A 77 -19.21 -9.57 -1.63
N LEU A 78 -17.96 -9.14 -1.73
CA LEU A 78 -17.43 -7.92 -1.14
C LEU A 78 -17.04 -6.95 -2.25
N LEU A 79 -17.53 -5.71 -2.17
CA LEU A 79 -17.06 -4.58 -2.98
C LEU A 79 -16.51 -3.52 -2.02
N TYR A 80 -15.22 -3.19 -2.12
CA TYR A 80 -14.57 -2.27 -1.20
C TYR A 80 -13.43 -1.50 -1.86
N GLY A 81 -13.10 -0.35 -1.29
CA GLY A 81 -11.95 0.45 -1.70
C GLY A 81 -10.72 0.15 -0.84
N SER A 82 -9.54 0.13 -1.46
CA SER A 82 -8.25 0.09 -0.78
C SER A 82 -7.39 1.25 -1.26
N GLU A 83 -6.83 2.04 -0.35
CA GLU A 83 -5.73 2.94 -0.71
C GLU A 83 -4.50 2.13 -1.12
N ILE A 84 -3.78 2.60 -2.14
CA ILE A 84 -2.57 1.97 -2.65
C ILE A 84 -1.43 2.98 -2.58
N ASP A 85 -0.29 2.55 -2.06
CA ASP A 85 0.88 3.43 -1.94
C ASP A 85 1.59 3.67 -3.26
N ALA A 86 1.92 2.59 -3.97
CA ALA A 86 2.64 2.67 -5.24
C ALA A 86 2.40 1.45 -6.13
N CYS A 87 2.88 1.55 -7.38
CA CYS A 87 3.03 0.42 -8.28
C CYS A 87 4.43 0.42 -8.91
N THR A 88 4.94 -0.75 -9.28
CA THR A 88 6.26 -0.85 -9.91
C THR A 88 6.24 -0.35 -11.35
N GLN A 89 7.37 0.13 -11.89
CA GLN A 89 7.45 0.65 -13.26
C GLN A 89 7.06 -0.38 -14.34
N ASP A 90 7.27 -1.68 -14.08
CA ASP A 90 6.84 -2.78 -14.95
C ASP A 90 5.31 -2.86 -15.14
N SER A 91 4.55 -2.06 -14.39
CA SER A 91 3.11 -1.81 -14.52
C SER A 91 2.71 -0.88 -15.66
N ILE A 92 3.69 -0.17 -16.25
CA ILE A 92 3.46 0.90 -17.23
C ILE A 92 3.83 0.38 -18.62
N LEU A 93 3.05 -0.56 -19.12
CA LEU A 93 2.84 -0.75 -20.56
C LEU A 93 1.43 -1.32 -20.67
N ILE A 94 0.41 -0.48 -20.90
CA ILE A 94 -0.56 -0.51 -22.04
C ILE A 94 -1.44 0.74 -21.89
N ASP A 95 -1.23 1.75 -22.73
CA ASP A 95 -2.32 2.65 -23.13
C ASP A 95 -2.69 2.23 -24.55
N GLU A 96 -3.85 1.60 -24.71
CA GLU A 96 -4.35 1.11 -26.00
C GLU A 96 -4.73 2.28 -26.94
N ASN A 97 -4.75 3.53 -26.44
CA ASN A 97 -5.22 4.72 -27.17
C ASN A 97 -4.15 5.76 -27.50
N ASN A 98 -2.87 5.52 -27.18
CA ASN A 98 -1.79 6.47 -27.49
C ASN A 98 -0.84 5.95 -28.59
N PRO A 99 -1.08 6.27 -29.87
CA PRO A 99 -0.24 5.85 -30.99
C PRO A 99 1.16 6.54 -31.03
N ALA A 100 1.47 7.43 -30.09
CA ALA A 100 2.76 8.14 -30.06
C ALA A 100 3.88 7.39 -29.31
N ALA A 101 3.56 6.38 -28.48
CA ALA A 101 4.55 5.66 -27.68
C ALA A 101 5.26 4.52 -28.44
N THR A 102 4.86 4.22 -29.68
CA THR A 102 5.36 3.08 -30.45
C THR A 102 6.12 3.52 -31.70
N LYS A 103 7.10 4.42 -31.54
CA LYS A 103 8.10 4.67 -32.59
C LYS A 103 9.48 4.58 -31.99
N ASN A 104 9.96 3.35 -31.85
CA ASN A 104 11.38 2.96 -31.97
C ASN A 104 11.45 1.43 -31.86
N SER A 105 11.11 0.73 -32.94
CA SER A 105 11.67 -0.60 -33.19
C SER A 105 11.71 -0.83 -34.69
N HIS A 106 12.90 -0.70 -35.26
CA HIS A 106 13.20 -1.23 -36.58
C HIS A 106 13.51 -2.73 -36.45
N ASN A 107 12.90 -3.48 -37.36
CA ASN A 107 13.18 -4.85 -37.79
C ASN A 107 12.57 -6.00 -36.96
N GLY A 108 11.58 -6.63 -37.58
CA GLY A 108 11.62 -8.07 -37.84
C GLY A 108 10.89 -8.98 -36.86
N THR A 109 9.74 -9.49 -37.32
CA THR A 109 9.22 -10.85 -37.07
C THR A 109 9.25 -11.37 -35.63
N ASP A 110 8.12 -11.31 -34.93
CA ASP A 110 7.31 -12.51 -34.70
C ASP A 110 6.06 -12.21 -33.88
N SER A 111 4.97 -12.88 -34.25
CA SER A 111 3.72 -12.96 -33.52
C SER A 111 3.95 -13.49 -32.10
N SER A 112 4.04 -12.59 -31.12
CA SER A 112 3.99 -12.96 -29.71
C SER A 112 2.84 -12.22 -29.05
N ILE A 113 1.91 -13.00 -28.51
CA ILE A 113 0.89 -12.57 -27.55
C ILE A 113 1.65 -11.81 -26.45
N GLN A 114 1.59 -10.47 -26.50
CA GLN A 114 2.15 -9.62 -25.46
C GLN A 114 1.40 -9.97 -24.18
N HIS A 115 2.01 -10.80 -23.33
CA HIS A 115 1.49 -11.11 -22.02
C HIS A 115 1.33 -9.78 -21.30
N LYS A 116 0.08 -9.32 -21.14
CA LYS A 116 -0.26 -8.11 -20.38
C LYS A 116 0.36 -8.29 -18.99
N LYS A 117 1.53 -7.70 -18.73
CA LYS A 117 2.15 -7.76 -17.40
C LYS A 117 1.21 -7.03 -16.45
N LYS A 118 0.60 -7.79 -15.54
CA LYS A 118 -0.29 -7.25 -14.51
C LYS A 118 0.51 -6.23 -13.69
N ARG A 119 -0.07 -5.05 -13.47
CA ARG A 119 0.50 -4.04 -12.58
C ARG A 119 0.75 -4.66 -11.21
N LYS A 120 1.94 -4.43 -10.65
CA LYS A 120 2.30 -4.90 -9.31
C LYS A 120 2.22 -3.73 -8.35
N PHE A 121 1.23 -3.77 -7.47
CA PHE A 121 1.10 -2.82 -6.38
C PHE A 121 2.03 -3.20 -5.22
N VAL A 122 2.53 -2.19 -4.52
CA VAL A 122 3.39 -2.35 -3.35
C VAL A 122 2.89 -1.45 -2.23
N GLU A 123 2.98 -1.96 -1.01
CA GLU A 123 2.75 -1.19 0.22
C GLU A 123 4.08 -0.62 0.71
N ILE A 124 4.07 0.55 1.35
CA ILE A 124 5.26 1.20 1.91
C ILE A 124 5.05 1.37 3.41
N LYS A 125 6.02 0.92 4.23
CA LYS A 125 5.99 1.15 5.68
C LYS A 125 7.34 1.65 6.17
N VAL A 126 7.31 2.60 7.11
CA VAL A 126 8.49 3.06 7.84
C VAL A 126 8.49 2.47 9.25
N ILE A 127 9.63 1.96 9.67
CA ILE A 127 9.80 1.23 10.93
C ILE A 127 11.04 1.68 11.68
N TYR A 128 10.92 1.77 13.00
CA TYR A 128 12.06 1.92 13.88
C TYR A 128 12.64 0.54 14.19
N ALA A 129 13.64 0.14 13.41
CA ALA A 129 14.44 -1.06 13.58
C ALA A 129 15.72 -0.87 12.77
N LYS A 130 16.81 -1.59 13.09
CA LYS A 130 18.03 -1.50 12.29
C LYS A 130 17.97 -2.38 11.05
N ASN A 131 17.26 -3.49 11.12
CA ASN A 131 17.13 -4.50 10.06
C ASN A 131 15.96 -5.46 10.37
N MET A 132 15.73 -6.43 9.48
CA MET A 132 14.71 -7.48 9.65
C MET A 132 14.86 -8.32 10.94
N LEU A 133 16.07 -8.57 11.44
CA LEU A 133 16.26 -9.35 12.67
C LEU A 133 15.72 -8.58 13.89
N ASP A 134 15.98 -7.28 13.97
CA ASP A 134 15.43 -6.39 15.00
C ASP A 134 13.90 -6.21 14.86
N LEU A 135 13.38 -6.32 13.63
CA LEU A 135 11.96 -6.20 13.32
C LEU A 135 11.13 -7.30 14.00
N HIS A 136 11.56 -8.56 13.88
CA HIS A 136 10.81 -9.70 14.44
C HIS A 136 10.60 -9.58 15.96
N THR A 137 11.57 -9.00 16.66
CA THR A 137 11.50 -8.80 18.12
C THR A 137 10.57 -7.64 18.50
N SER A 138 10.54 -6.57 17.71
CA SER A 138 9.88 -5.30 18.06
C SER A 138 8.50 -5.08 17.41
N THR A 139 8.15 -5.88 16.39
CA THR A 139 6.97 -5.61 15.55
C THR A 139 6.17 -6.85 15.15
N ALA A 140 6.40 -8.04 15.72
CA ALA A 140 5.57 -9.22 15.45
C ALA A 140 4.06 -8.93 15.59
N ARG A 141 3.68 -8.05 16.52
CA ARG A 141 2.29 -7.58 16.70
C ARG A 141 1.71 -6.80 15.51
N LYS A 142 2.54 -6.33 14.58
CA LYS A 142 2.13 -5.57 13.38
C LYS A 142 1.86 -6.48 12.19
N TYR A 143 2.44 -7.69 12.15
CA TYR A 143 2.35 -8.58 10.99
C TYR A 143 0.91 -8.93 10.64
N GLY A 144 0.06 -9.30 11.59
CA GLY A 144 -1.36 -9.57 11.30
C GLY A 144 -2.11 -8.36 10.70
N LYS A 145 -1.74 -7.12 11.07
CA LYS A 145 -2.32 -5.91 10.49
C LYS A 145 -1.85 -5.70 9.05
N TRP A 146 -0.55 -5.86 8.81
CA TRP A 146 0.04 -5.69 7.49
C TRP A 146 -0.39 -6.78 6.52
N TRP A 147 -0.39 -8.03 6.98
CA TRP A 147 -0.88 -9.18 6.24
C TRP A 147 -2.34 -8.97 5.85
N SER A 148 -3.24 -8.64 6.78
CA SER A 148 -4.66 -8.45 6.46
C SER A 148 -4.91 -7.30 5.49
N GLN A 149 -4.22 -6.16 5.66
CA GLN A 149 -4.31 -5.02 4.73
C GLN A 149 -3.89 -5.42 3.29
N CYS A 150 -2.75 -6.09 3.16
CA CYS A 150 -2.17 -6.45 1.87
C CYS A 150 -2.91 -7.61 1.22
N PHE A 151 -3.28 -8.63 2.00
CA PHE A 151 -4.00 -9.82 1.54
C PHE A 151 -5.34 -9.44 0.90
N LEU A 152 -6.14 -8.61 1.58
CA LEU A 152 -7.41 -8.14 1.01
C LEU A 152 -7.16 -7.38 -0.30
N THR A 153 -6.16 -6.50 -0.33
CA THR A 153 -5.88 -5.66 -1.49
C THR A 153 -5.16 -6.41 -2.63
N GLY A 154 -4.70 -7.64 -2.41
CA GLY A 154 -3.91 -8.41 -3.37
C GLY A 154 -2.49 -7.87 -3.58
N ILE A 155 -1.94 -7.15 -2.59
CA ILE A 155 -0.55 -6.70 -2.58
C ILE A 155 0.34 -7.84 -2.08
N GLU A 156 1.42 -8.14 -2.79
CA GLU A 156 2.31 -9.29 -2.49
C GLU A 156 3.56 -8.88 -1.71
N GLN A 157 3.86 -7.58 -1.64
CA GLN A 157 5.11 -7.07 -1.08
C GLN A 157 4.94 -5.71 -0.38
N ILE A 158 5.64 -5.56 0.75
CA ILE A 158 5.85 -4.30 1.47
C ILE A 158 7.30 -3.85 1.26
N LEU A 159 7.52 -2.57 0.95
CA LEU A 159 8.82 -1.93 1.02
C LEU A 159 9.01 -1.31 2.41
N LEU A 160 9.92 -1.89 3.20
CA LEU A 160 10.20 -1.46 4.56
C LEU A 160 11.36 -0.48 4.60
N GLY A 161 11.09 0.77 5.00
CA GLY A 161 12.09 1.76 5.34
C GLY A 161 12.51 1.67 6.81
N PHE A 162 13.75 1.26 7.08
CA PHE A 162 14.34 1.21 8.41
C PHE A 162 14.92 2.56 8.78
N ARG A 163 14.26 3.27 9.71
CA ARG A 163 14.68 4.60 10.16
C ARG A 163 15.45 4.58 11.47
N ASP A 164 16.31 5.59 11.64
CA ASP A 164 16.92 5.92 12.92
C ASP A 164 16.02 6.82 13.80
N ASP A 165 16.54 7.23 14.97
CA ASP A 165 15.87 8.10 15.94
C ASP A 165 15.60 9.51 15.41
N TYR A 166 16.34 9.93 14.38
CA TYR A 166 16.20 11.25 13.76
C TYR A 166 15.20 11.25 12.60
N GLY A 167 14.61 10.09 12.28
CA GLY A 167 13.66 9.96 11.17
C GLY A 167 14.31 9.67 9.83
N VAL A 168 15.63 9.41 9.79
CA VAL A 168 16.33 9.15 8.54
C VAL A 168 16.27 7.66 8.24
N VAL A 169 15.68 7.31 7.09
CA VAL A 169 15.69 5.93 6.59
C VAL A 169 17.09 5.59 6.09
N ARG A 170 17.70 4.58 6.70
CA ARG A 170 19.07 4.13 6.41
C ARG A 170 19.11 2.93 5.47
N GLN A 171 18.03 2.16 5.43
CA GLN A 171 17.93 0.96 4.63
C GLN A 171 16.50 0.75 4.17
N ILE A 172 16.34 0.18 2.97
CA ILE A 172 15.07 -0.27 2.44
C ILE A 172 15.18 -1.76 2.14
N GLN A 173 14.25 -2.57 2.63
CA GLN A 173 14.20 -4.00 2.30
C GLN A 173 12.79 -4.43 1.92
N PRO A 174 12.65 -5.35 0.95
CA PRO A 174 11.36 -5.96 0.65
C PRO A 174 10.97 -6.97 1.72
N LEU A 175 9.69 -6.98 2.10
CA LEU A 175 9.05 -8.02 2.89
C LEU A 175 7.92 -8.63 2.06
N LEU A 176 7.98 -9.94 1.81
CA LEU A 176 6.92 -10.63 1.09
C LEU A 176 5.78 -10.99 2.05
N ILE A 177 4.54 -10.80 1.60
CA ILE A 177 3.36 -11.05 2.45
C ILE A 177 3.25 -12.51 2.87
N LYS A 178 3.68 -13.44 2.01
CA LYS A 178 3.74 -14.88 2.32
C LYS A 178 4.66 -15.20 3.51
N ASP A 179 5.65 -14.35 3.81
CA ASP A 179 6.60 -14.59 4.90
C ASP A 179 6.04 -14.16 6.27
N ILE A 180 4.90 -13.48 6.28
CA ILE A 180 4.21 -12.98 7.48
C ILE A 180 2.73 -13.39 7.53
N GLU A 181 2.37 -14.42 6.76
CA GLU A 181 1.04 -15.01 6.79
C GLU A 181 0.74 -15.59 8.18
N THR A 182 -0.47 -15.31 8.67
CA THR A 182 -0.93 -15.61 10.02
C THR A 182 -2.05 -16.62 10.04
#